data_AF-A0AAD5P0H2-F1
#
_entry.id   AF-A0AAD5P0H2-F1
#
_cell.length_a   1.000
_cell.length_b   1.000
_cell.length_c   1.000
_cell.angle_alpha   90.00
_cell.angle_beta   90.00
_cell.angle_gamma   90.00
#
_symmetry.space_group_name_H-M   'P 1'
#
loop_
_entity.id
_entity.type
_entity.pdbx_description
1 polymer ?
#
loop_
_entity_poly.entity_id
_entity_poly.type
_entity_poly.pdbx_seq_one_letter_code
_entity_poly.pdbx_strand_id
1 'polypeptide(L)'
;MLGKGMPVVCDPSKVPRIGIIARYAKSDAEMRWFDVPEFNVMHVINAWENGDDEVVVVAPNAKSIKNILKRIDKVHFGLEKVRINIKTGEVSRKVLSTRNLELGSINGSYLGRKNRYAYLGIGGEVPRMSGVVKMDLETECEVSTRFYGGGCFGGEPLFVPRNAAQII
;
A
#
# COMPACT_ATOMS: atom_id res chain seq x y z
N MET A 1 -15.56 -27.92 5.19
CA MET A 1 -15.61 -27.09 6.41
C MET A 1 -17.06 -26.74 6.70
N LEU A 2 -17.60 -27.17 7.85
CA LEU A 2 -18.92 -26.77 8.36
C LEU A 2 -18.73 -26.48 9.85
N GLY A 3 -18.35 -25.25 10.18
CA GLY A 3 -18.18 -24.78 11.55
C GLY A 3 -18.70 -23.35 11.66
N LYS A 4 -19.42 -23.04 12.74
CA LYS A 4 -20.04 -21.72 13.01
C LYS A 4 -19.01 -20.60 13.33
N GLY A 5 -17.78 -20.69 12.83
CA GLY A 5 -16.68 -19.74 13.10
C GLY A 5 -16.55 -18.66 12.02
N MET A 6 -15.79 -17.60 12.31
CA MET A 6 -15.42 -16.60 11.32
C MET A 6 -14.60 -17.28 10.20
N PRO A 7 -14.99 -17.17 8.91
CA PRO A 7 -14.27 -17.81 7.81
C PRO A 7 -12.89 -17.20 7.55
N VAL A 8 -12.61 -16.04 8.13
CA VAL A 8 -11.32 -15.34 8.05
C VAL A 8 -10.73 -15.25 9.45
N VAL A 9 -9.50 -15.73 9.61
CA VAL A 9 -8.76 -15.71 10.87
C VAL A 9 -7.35 -15.18 10.64
N CYS A 10 -6.79 -14.52 11.65
CA CYS A 10 -5.39 -14.13 11.66
C CYS A 10 -4.55 -15.28 12.24
N ASP A 11 -3.59 -15.77 11.46
CA ASP A 11 -2.55 -16.67 11.95
C ASP A 11 -1.29 -15.86 12.30
N PRO A 12 -1.00 -15.65 13.60
CA PRO A 12 0.17 -14.86 14.02
C PRO A 12 1.50 -15.57 13.77
N SER A 13 1.50 -16.88 13.47
CA SER A 13 2.72 -17.63 13.14
C SER A 13 3.12 -17.50 11.66
N LYS A 14 2.20 -17.00 10.82
CA LYS A 14 2.44 -16.86 9.38
C LYS A 14 3.28 -15.63 9.08
N VAL A 15 4.44 -15.85 8.47
CA VAL A 15 5.24 -14.77 7.86
C VAL A 15 4.54 -14.25 6.60
N PRO A 16 4.24 -12.94 6.49
CA PRO A 16 3.74 -12.33 5.26
C PRO A 16 4.76 -12.43 4.13
N ARG A 17 4.29 -12.60 2.90
CA ARG A 17 5.14 -12.78 1.72
C ARG A 17 4.59 -12.02 0.53
N ILE A 18 5.49 -11.58 -0.35
CA ILE A 18 5.14 -11.02 -1.66
C ILE A 18 5.52 -12.05 -2.72
N GLY A 19 4.57 -12.36 -3.59
CA GLY A 19 4.80 -13.18 -4.78
C GLY A 19 5.10 -12.29 -5.98
N ILE A 20 6.21 -12.54 -6.66
CA ILE A 20 6.55 -11.91 -7.94
C ILE A 20 6.52 -12.98 -9.02
N ILE A 21 5.77 -12.73 -10.07
CA ILE A 21 5.67 -13.58 -11.25
C ILE A 21 5.79 -12.72 -12.49
N ALA A 22 6.45 -13.23 -13.53
CA ALA A 22 6.52 -12.54 -14.80
C ALA A 22 5.11 -12.32 -15.38
N ARG A 23 4.84 -11.12 -15.89
CA ARG A 23 3.52 -10.75 -16.44
C ARG A 23 3.01 -11.71 -17.51
N TYR A 24 3.92 -12.34 -18.25
CA TYR A 24 3.63 -13.25 -19.35
C TYR A 24 4.01 -14.71 -19.04
N ALA A 25 4.18 -15.04 -17.76
CA ALA A 25 4.44 -16.40 -17.31
C ALA A 25 3.43 -17.39 -17.90
N LYS A 26 3.91 -18.59 -18.23
CA LYS A 26 3.11 -19.69 -18.78
C LYS A 26 2.73 -20.71 -17.72
N SER A 27 3.36 -20.65 -16.54
CA SER A 27 3.07 -21.50 -15.41
C SER A 27 3.24 -20.74 -14.09
N ASP A 28 2.52 -21.18 -13.07
CA ASP A 28 2.69 -20.80 -11.68
C ASP A 28 4.06 -21.19 -11.10
N ALA A 29 4.79 -22.12 -11.73
CA ALA A 29 6.16 -22.45 -11.37
C ALA A 29 7.13 -21.26 -11.51
N GLU A 30 6.78 -20.24 -12.29
CA GLU A 30 7.56 -18.99 -12.43
C GLU A 30 7.34 -18.02 -11.26
N MET A 31 6.40 -18.32 -10.35
CA MET A 31 6.16 -17.53 -9.14
C MET A 31 7.34 -17.66 -8.16
N ARG A 32 7.81 -16.52 -7.67
CA ARG A 32 8.84 -16.45 -6.64
C ARG A 32 8.30 -15.74 -5.41
N TRP A 33 8.39 -16.41 -4.26
CA TRP A 33 7.91 -15.89 -2.99
C TRP A 33 9.07 -15.29 -2.19
N PHE A 34 8.88 -14.07 -1.70
CA PHE A 34 9.83 -13.36 -0.87
C PHE A 34 9.19 -13.11 0.50
N ASP A 35 9.87 -13.52 1.56
CA ASP A 35 9.41 -13.26 2.92
C ASP A 35 9.56 -11.76 3.23
N VAL A 36 8.47 -11.15 3.71
CA VAL A 36 8.43 -9.74 4.11
C VAL A 36 7.81 -9.68 5.50
N PRO A 37 8.55 -10.07 6.56
CA PRO A 37 8.02 -10.14 7.92
C PRO A 37 7.34 -8.84 8.33
N GLU A 38 6.20 -8.92 9.03
CA GLU A 38 5.43 -7.76 9.53
C GLU A 38 4.92 -6.75 8.49
N PHE A 39 4.88 -7.14 7.21
CA PHE A 39 4.26 -6.35 6.14
C PHE A 39 2.85 -6.86 5.84
N ASN A 40 1.88 -6.36 6.60
CA ASN A 40 0.47 -6.70 6.57
C ASN A 40 -0.32 -5.61 5.83
N VAL A 41 -0.34 -5.67 4.51
CA VAL A 41 -0.98 -4.66 3.66
C VAL A 41 -2.40 -5.05 3.28
N MET A 42 -3.30 -4.07 3.19
CA MET A 42 -4.62 -4.24 2.60
C MET A 42 -4.70 -3.64 1.19
N HIS A 43 -4.12 -2.46 1.00
CA HIS A 43 -3.98 -1.80 -0.30
C HIS A 43 -2.52 -1.65 -0.69
N VAL A 44 -2.26 -1.66 -1.99
CA VAL A 44 -0.97 -1.27 -2.57
C VAL A 44 -1.20 0.00 -3.37
N ILE A 45 -0.41 1.04 -3.11
CA ILE A 45 -0.52 2.33 -3.81
C ILE A 45 0.06 2.22 -5.21
N ASN A 46 1.25 1.63 -5.30
CA ASN A 46 1.88 1.32 -6.57
C ASN A 46 3.02 0.31 -6.37
N ALA A 47 3.40 -0.37 -7.44
CA ALA A 47 4.61 -1.15 -7.51
C ALA A 47 5.27 -0.92 -8.88
N TRP A 48 6.59 -0.99 -8.96
CA TRP A 48 7.33 -0.78 -10.20
C TRP A 48 8.71 -1.43 -10.20
N GLU A 49 9.25 -1.65 -11.38
CA GLU A 49 10.63 -2.08 -11.61
C GLU A 49 11.59 -0.89 -11.43
N ASN A 50 12.66 -1.09 -10.65
CA ASN A 50 13.75 -0.12 -10.47
C ASN A 50 15.05 -0.71 -11.04
N GLY A 51 15.24 -0.54 -12.35
CA GLY A 51 16.25 -1.28 -13.10
C GLY A 51 15.81 -2.73 -13.32
N ASP A 52 16.75 -3.60 -13.69
CA ASP A 52 16.43 -4.97 -14.12
C ASP A 52 16.19 -5.94 -12.96
N ASP A 53 16.68 -5.60 -11.77
CA ASP A 53 16.84 -6.56 -10.67
C ASP A 53 16.05 -6.21 -9.40
N GLU A 54 15.31 -5.10 -9.39
CA GLU A 54 14.61 -4.64 -8.20
C GLU A 54 13.15 -4.33 -8.49
N VAL A 55 12.25 -4.83 -7.64
CA VAL A 55 10.86 -4.41 -7.59
C VAL A 55 10.64 -3.58 -6.34
N VAL A 56 10.02 -2.42 -6.50
CA VAL A 56 9.63 -1.54 -5.40
C VAL A 56 8.12 -1.62 -5.21
N VAL A 57 7.66 -1.73 -3.97
CA VAL A 57 6.24 -1.73 -3.59
C VAL A 57 6.03 -0.63 -2.54
N VAL A 58 5.02 0.22 -2.75
CA VAL A 58 4.62 1.25 -1.77
C VAL A 58 3.20 0.96 -1.30
N ALA A 59 3.02 0.82 0.01
CA ALA A 59 1.74 0.44 0.59
C ALA A 59 1.58 0.89 2.06
N PRO A 60 0.36 1.23 2.49
CA PRO A 60 -0.02 1.28 3.90
C PRO A 60 0.15 -0.09 4.57
N ASN A 61 0.99 -0.15 5.59
CA ASN A 61 1.20 -1.35 6.39
C ASN A 61 0.46 -1.26 7.73
N ALA A 62 -0.41 -2.23 8.00
CA ALA A 62 -1.10 -2.35 9.27
C ALA A 62 -0.13 -2.75 10.39
N LYS A 63 -0.04 -1.92 11.44
CA LYS A 63 0.80 -2.22 12.60
C LYS A 63 0.21 -3.26 13.55
N SER A 64 -1.08 -3.61 13.40
CA SER A 64 -1.75 -4.63 14.23
C SER A 64 -2.74 -5.47 13.41
N ILE A 65 -2.24 -6.59 12.86
CA ILE A 65 -3.04 -7.54 12.06
C ILE A 65 -4.19 -8.17 12.86
N LYS A 66 -4.01 -8.41 14.16
CA LYS A 66 -5.05 -8.98 15.04
C LYS A 66 -6.29 -8.09 15.13
N ASN A 67 -6.10 -6.77 15.02
CA ASN A 67 -7.17 -5.79 15.10
C ASN A 67 -7.84 -5.53 13.75
N ILE A 68 -7.23 -5.87 12.61
CA ILE A 68 -7.83 -5.63 11.28
C ILE A 68 -9.23 -6.23 11.17
N LEU A 69 -9.41 -7.48 11.60
CA LEU A 69 -10.69 -8.19 11.46
C LEU A 69 -11.73 -7.86 12.53
N LYS A 70 -11.32 -7.27 13.66
CA LYS A 70 -12.19 -7.07 14.84
C LYS A 70 -12.47 -5.61 15.15
N ARG A 71 -11.48 -4.74 14.92
CA ARG A 71 -11.39 -3.34 15.37
C ARG A 71 -10.51 -2.53 14.40
N ILE A 72 -10.91 -2.50 13.12
CA ILE A 72 -10.19 -1.75 12.08
C ILE A 72 -10.05 -0.26 12.40
N ASP A 73 -11.03 0.29 13.14
CA ASP A 73 -11.04 1.64 13.71
C ASP A 73 -9.82 1.94 14.59
N LYS A 74 -9.20 0.89 15.17
CA LYS A 74 -8.02 0.96 16.04
C LYS A 74 -6.73 0.56 15.34
N VAL A 75 -6.77 0.27 14.04
CA VAL A 75 -5.56 -0.10 13.30
C VAL A 75 -4.88 1.16 12.78
N HIS A 76 -3.59 1.26 13.09
CA HIS A 76 -2.72 2.28 12.53
C HIS A 76 -2.01 1.73 11.29
N PHE A 77 -2.07 2.48 10.20
CA PHE A 77 -1.46 2.16 8.93
C PHE A 77 -0.33 3.15 8.65
N GLY A 78 0.92 2.67 8.67
CA GLY A 78 2.07 3.49 8.30
C GLY A 78 2.42 3.27 6.83
N LEU A 79 2.71 4.33 6.08
CA LEU A 79 3.12 4.19 4.69
C LEU A 79 4.54 3.65 4.61
N GLU A 80 4.73 2.53 3.93
CA GLU A 80 6.02 1.87 3.79
C GLU A 80 6.40 1.65 2.33
N LYS A 81 7.71 1.58 2.08
CA LYS A 81 8.36 1.23 0.82
C LYS A 81 9.14 -0.06 1.03
N VAL A 82 8.81 -1.09 0.27
CA VAL A 82 9.53 -2.36 0.23
C VAL A 82 10.33 -2.41 -1.07
N ARG A 83 11.58 -2.85 -1.00
CA ARG A 83 12.42 -3.11 -2.17
C ARG A 83 12.83 -4.57 -2.14
N ILE A 84 12.64 -5.25 -3.26
CA ILE A 84 12.94 -6.68 -3.40
C ILE A 84 13.93 -6.82 -4.55
N ASN A 85 15.14 -7.26 -4.25
CA ASN A 85 16.08 -7.65 -5.29
C ASN A 85 15.70 -9.06 -5.79
N ILE A 86 15.22 -9.13 -7.03
CA ILE A 86 14.77 -10.39 -7.61
C ILE A 86 15.94 -11.31 -7.95
N LYS A 87 17.17 -10.84 -8.14
CA LYS A 87 18.31 -11.74 -8.38
C LYS A 87 18.78 -12.40 -7.09
N THR A 88 18.99 -11.61 -6.03
CA THR A 88 19.60 -12.08 -4.78
C THR A 88 18.58 -12.62 -3.79
N GLY A 89 17.30 -12.24 -3.89
CA GLY A 89 16.30 -12.54 -2.88
C GLY A 89 16.25 -11.54 -1.71
N GLU A 90 17.13 -10.52 -1.72
CA GLU A 90 17.19 -9.55 -0.63
C GLU A 90 15.94 -8.67 -0.58
N VAL A 91 15.40 -8.49 0.64
CA VAL A 91 14.24 -7.64 0.91
C VAL A 91 14.65 -6.55 1.89
N SER A 92 14.38 -5.30 1.54
CA SER A 92 14.54 -4.15 2.44
C SER A 92 13.23 -3.38 2.58
N ARG A 93 13.06 -2.72 3.74
CA ARG A 93 11.85 -1.96 4.08
C ARG A 93 12.22 -0.60 4.64
N LYS A 94 11.40 0.41 4.30
CA LYS A 94 11.52 1.77 4.82
C LYS A 94 10.15 2.35 5.13
N VAL A 95 10.00 2.97 6.30
CA VAL A 95 8.81 3.76 6.64
C VAL A 95 8.94 5.12 5.95
N LEU A 96 7.95 5.47 5.12
CA LEU A 96 7.87 6.78 4.44
C LEU A 96 7.06 7.81 5.24
N SER A 97 6.05 7.37 5.98
CA SER A 97 5.33 8.23 6.93
C SER A 97 4.79 7.39 8.08
N THR A 98 4.92 7.94 9.30
CA THR A 98 4.34 7.37 10.52
C THR A 98 2.90 7.82 10.74
N ARG A 99 2.37 8.74 9.93
CA ARG A 99 0.96 9.14 9.97
C ARG A 99 0.07 7.94 9.65
N ASN A 100 -1.13 7.91 10.21
CA ASN A 100 -2.14 6.91 9.86
C ASN A 100 -2.66 7.21 8.45
N LEU A 101 -2.17 6.49 7.46
CA LEU A 101 -2.46 6.69 6.04
C LEU A 101 -3.01 5.42 5.43
N GLU A 102 -4.15 5.50 4.76
CA GLU A 102 -4.80 4.37 4.10
C GLU A 102 -5.68 4.91 2.96
N LEU A 103 -6.06 4.06 2.00
CA LEU A 103 -6.81 4.43 0.81
C LEU A 103 -6.11 5.56 0.03
N GLY A 104 -5.43 5.20 -1.05
CA GLY A 104 -4.67 6.20 -1.80
C GLY A 104 -4.65 5.97 -3.30
N SER A 105 -4.43 7.07 -3.99
CA SER A 105 -4.36 7.11 -5.45
C SER A 105 -3.08 7.77 -5.92
N ILE A 106 -2.77 7.48 -7.17
CA ILE A 106 -1.69 8.09 -7.94
C ILE A 106 -2.27 8.63 -9.25
N ASN A 107 -1.45 9.34 -10.01
CA ASN A 107 -1.79 9.54 -11.42
C ASN A 107 -1.79 8.19 -12.15
N GLY A 108 -2.95 7.77 -12.65
CA GLY A 108 -3.15 6.48 -13.32
C GLY A 108 -2.23 6.22 -14.51
N SER A 109 -1.70 7.27 -15.17
CA SER A 109 -0.70 7.12 -16.23
C SER A 109 0.64 6.50 -15.77
N TYR A 110 0.86 6.42 -14.45
CA TYR A 110 2.05 5.82 -13.83
C TYR A 110 1.77 4.49 -13.12
N LEU A 111 0.59 3.88 -13.32
CA LEU A 111 0.31 2.57 -12.75
C LEU A 111 1.36 1.54 -13.21
N GLY A 112 1.99 0.84 -12.26
CA GLY A 112 3.06 -0.12 -12.56
C GLY A 112 4.41 0.52 -12.87
N ARG A 113 4.53 1.85 -12.82
CA ARG A 113 5.74 2.62 -13.16
C ARG A 113 6.12 3.54 -12.02
N LYS A 114 7.40 3.92 -11.93
CA LYS A 114 7.88 4.86 -10.92
C LYS A 114 7.09 6.18 -11.01
N ASN A 115 6.44 6.56 -9.91
CA ASN A 115 5.72 7.81 -9.76
C ASN A 115 6.31 8.65 -8.62
N ARG A 116 6.26 9.97 -8.75
CA ARG A 116 6.76 10.89 -7.71
C ARG A 116 5.73 11.16 -6.62
N TYR A 117 4.45 11.28 -6.97
CA TYR A 117 3.43 11.70 -6.01
C TYR A 117 2.38 10.63 -5.77
N ALA A 118 1.98 10.48 -4.50
CA ALA A 118 0.83 9.70 -4.07
C ALA A 118 -0.06 10.56 -3.17
N TYR A 119 -1.38 10.30 -3.22
CA TYR A 119 -2.39 11.00 -2.43
C TYR A 119 -3.09 9.97 -1.56
N LEU A 120 -3.08 10.15 -0.24
CA LEU A 120 -3.64 9.16 0.68
C LEU A 120 -4.62 9.81 1.66
N GLY A 121 -5.64 9.07 2.07
CA GLY A 121 -6.51 9.46 3.18
C GLY A 121 -5.75 9.48 4.50
N ILE A 122 -6.03 10.49 5.33
CA ILE A 122 -5.51 10.58 6.70
C ILE A 122 -6.52 9.91 7.63
N GLY A 123 -6.17 8.74 8.17
CA GLY A 123 -7.04 7.95 9.04
C GLY A 123 -7.16 8.57 10.43
N GLY A 124 -8.35 9.09 10.76
CA GLY A 124 -8.72 9.44 12.14
C GLY A 124 -9.28 8.22 12.86
N GLU A 125 -10.33 7.64 12.28
CA GLU A 125 -10.99 6.40 12.70
C GLU A 125 -11.37 5.62 11.44
N VAL A 126 -10.47 4.81 10.90
CA VAL A 126 -10.68 4.09 9.62
C VAL A 126 -12.03 3.34 9.66
N PRO A 127 -12.91 3.49 8.64
CA PRO A 127 -12.66 4.06 7.31
C PRO A 127 -12.91 5.58 7.17
N ARG A 128 -13.19 6.30 8.27
CA ARG A 128 -13.41 7.75 8.23
C ARG A 128 -12.07 8.50 8.12
N MET A 129 -11.85 9.12 6.96
CA MET A 129 -10.64 9.90 6.70
C MET A 129 -10.89 11.37 7.04
N SER A 130 -10.01 11.98 7.83
CA SER A 130 -10.12 13.39 8.28
C SER A 130 -9.51 14.39 7.31
N GLY A 131 -8.84 13.89 6.27
CA GLY A 131 -8.20 14.71 5.25
C GLY A 131 -7.44 13.87 4.23
N VAL A 132 -6.68 14.56 3.39
CA VAL A 132 -5.79 13.96 2.38
C VAL A 132 -4.38 14.49 2.58
N VAL A 133 -3.38 13.63 2.42
CA VAL A 133 -1.98 13.99 2.33
C VAL A 133 -1.48 13.80 0.90
N LYS A 134 -0.59 14.68 0.45
CA LYS A 134 0.24 14.49 -0.74
C LYS A 134 1.64 14.09 -0.28
N MET A 135 2.04 12.87 -0.64
CA MET A 135 3.39 12.36 -0.42
C MET A 135 4.23 12.59 -1.67
N ASP A 136 5.46 13.06 -1.48
CA ASP A 136 6.52 12.98 -2.49
C ASP A 136 7.37 11.73 -2.19
N LEU A 137 7.28 10.72 -3.05
CA LEU A 137 7.92 9.40 -2.90
C LEU A 137 9.41 9.41 -3.25
N GLU A 138 9.89 10.47 -3.90
CA GLU A 138 11.29 10.68 -4.26
C GLU A 138 12.06 11.32 -3.11
N THR A 139 11.51 12.40 -2.55
CA THR A 139 12.05 13.04 -1.33
C THR A 139 11.60 12.35 -0.04
N GLU A 140 10.63 11.44 -0.15
CA GLU A 140 10.06 10.64 0.94
C GLU A 140 9.46 11.51 2.07
N CYS A 141 8.82 12.61 1.68
CA CYS A 141 8.27 13.62 2.59
C CYS A 141 6.79 13.90 2.33
N GLU A 142 6.07 14.31 3.38
CA GLU A 142 4.75 14.94 3.26
C GLU A 142 4.93 16.35 2.70
N VAL A 143 4.37 16.64 1.51
CA VAL A 143 4.55 17.95 0.85
C VAL A 143 3.30 18.83 0.90
N SER A 144 2.14 18.26 1.23
CA SER A 144 0.90 19.02 1.46
C SER A 144 -0.11 18.19 2.22
N THR A 145 -0.96 18.84 3.01
CA THR A 145 -2.14 18.23 3.62
C THR A 145 -3.37 19.08 3.40
N ARG A 146 -4.54 18.45 3.37
CA ARG A 146 -5.84 19.13 3.39
C ARG A 146 -6.76 18.40 4.36
N PHE A 147 -7.02 19.02 5.50
CA PHE A 147 -8.01 18.55 6.46
C PHE A 147 -9.41 19.01 6.06
N TYR A 148 -10.42 18.18 6.35
CA TYR A 148 -11.82 18.50 6.03
C TYR A 148 -12.51 19.37 7.09
N GLY A 149 -11.96 19.45 8.30
CA GLY A 149 -12.55 20.17 9.42
C GLY A 149 -13.25 19.25 10.44
N GLY A 150 -13.65 19.82 11.58
CA GLY A 150 -14.28 19.06 12.66
C GLY A 150 -15.59 18.40 12.24
N GLY A 151 -15.72 17.09 12.48
CA GLY A 151 -16.91 16.31 12.12
C GLY A 151 -17.08 16.02 10.62
N CYS A 152 -16.14 16.48 9.77
CA CYS A 152 -16.16 16.21 8.33
C CYS A 152 -15.22 15.04 8.00
N PHE A 153 -15.75 14.08 7.25
CA PHE A 153 -15.01 12.88 6.86
C PHE A 153 -15.16 12.61 5.37
N GLY A 154 -14.09 12.09 4.77
CA GLY A 154 -14.06 11.59 3.41
C GLY A 154 -13.65 10.12 3.36
N GLY A 155 -13.31 9.66 2.16
CA GLY A 155 -12.81 8.32 1.89
C GLY A 155 -11.57 8.37 0.99
N GLU A 156 -11.51 7.46 0.02
CA GLU A 156 -10.41 7.38 -0.93
C GLU A 156 -10.32 8.64 -1.82
N PRO A 157 -9.15 9.32 -1.86
CA PRO A 157 -8.96 10.42 -2.79
C PRO A 157 -8.83 9.92 -4.22
N LEU A 158 -9.50 10.56 -5.18
CA LEU A 158 -9.32 10.31 -6.61
C LEU A 158 -8.44 11.40 -7.24
N PHE A 159 -7.37 11.00 -7.92
CA PHE A 159 -6.57 11.92 -8.71
C PHE A 159 -7.16 12.12 -10.11
N VAL A 160 -7.29 13.37 -10.54
CA VAL A 160 -7.67 13.74 -11.92
C VAL A 160 -6.58 14.64 -12.50
N PRO A 161 -5.92 14.25 -13.61
CA PRO A 161 -4.91 15.10 -14.25
C PRO A 161 -5.57 16.36 -14.83
N ARG A 162 -4.89 17.51 -14.72
CA ARG A 162 -5.37 18.80 -15.24
C ARG A 162 -5.66 18.76 -16.74
N ASN A 163 -4.76 18.13 -17.49
CA ASN A 163 -4.89 17.93 -18.92
C ASN A 163 -5.11 16.43 -19.11
N ALA A 164 -6.35 16.01 -19.33
CA ALA A 164 -6.61 14.66 -19.81
C ALA A 164 -5.97 14.57 -21.20
N ALA A 165 -4.83 13.88 -21.32
CA ALA A 165 -4.50 13.32 -22.63
C ALA A 165 -5.68 12.41 -22.98
N GLN A 166 -6.41 12.73 -24.05
CA GLN A 166 -7.48 11.89 -24.56
C GLN A 166 -6.94 10.48 -24.70
N ILE A 167 -7.45 9.57 -23.87
CA ILE A 167 -7.29 8.15 -24.08
C ILE A 167 -8.33 7.83 -25.16
N ILE A 168 -7.86 7.74 -26.41
CA ILE A 168 -8.59 7.06 -27.50
C ILE A 168 -8.19 5.60 -27.43
#